data_AF-A0AAD6YB87-F1
#
_entry.id   AF-A0AAD6YB87-F1
#
_cell.length_a   1.000
_cell.length_b   1.000
_cell.length_c   1.000
_cell.angle_alpha   90.00
_cell.angle_beta   90.00
_cell.angle_gamma   90.00
#
_symmetry.space_group_name_H-M   'P 1'
#
loop_
_entity.id
_entity.type
_entity.pdbx_description
1 polymer ?
#
loop_
_entity_poly.entity_id
_entity_poly.type
_entity_poly.pdbx_seq_one_letter_code
_entity_poly.pdbx_strand_id
1 'polypeptide(L)'
;MRLMHPRLPWYVDVKPGPKTPGVSIFDVLHALYEELDRPIAARDFWNVELNNSDRKSLTRAFKERCLRHGQYAGEEMAKGVKRIDFLGAEFVFVGLSRRNGMWELRTMSEYAH
;
A
#
# COMPACT_ATOMS: atom_id res chain seq x y z
N MET A 1 8.98 4.37 -14.19
CA MET A 1 8.04 3.23 -14.32
C MET A 1 6.84 3.50 -13.43
N ARG A 2 5.61 3.17 -13.86
CA ARG A 2 4.39 3.37 -13.07
C ARG A 2 3.77 2.02 -12.73
N LEU A 3 3.51 1.78 -11.46
CA LEU A 3 2.87 0.57 -10.94
C LEU A 3 1.43 0.88 -10.53
N MET A 4 0.53 -0.08 -10.76
CA MET A 4 -0.86 -0.04 -10.30
C MET A 4 -1.16 -1.25 -9.40
N HIS A 5 -2.13 -1.12 -8.51
CA HIS A 5 -2.69 -2.22 -7.75
C HIS A 5 -4.21 -2.09 -7.71
N PRO A 6 -5.02 -3.15 -7.98
CA PRO A 6 -6.47 -3.02 -8.09
C PRO A 6 -7.17 -2.47 -6.83
N ARG A 7 -6.56 -2.66 -5.66
CA ARG A 7 -7.08 -2.19 -4.36
C ARG A 7 -6.57 -0.80 -3.95
N LEU A 8 -5.63 -0.22 -4.69
CA LEU A 8 -5.09 1.10 -4.39
C LEU A 8 -5.72 2.13 -5.33
N PRO A 9 -6.26 3.25 -4.81
CA PRO A 9 -6.72 4.35 -5.65
C PRO A 9 -5.55 5.18 -6.22
N TRP A 10 -4.31 4.89 -5.83
CA TRP A 10 -3.10 5.60 -6.27
C TRP A 10 -2.18 4.71 -7.10
N TYR A 11 -1.49 5.32 -8.06
CA TYR A 11 -0.34 4.72 -8.71
C TYR A 11 0.93 4.91 -7.86
N VAL A 12 1.87 3.98 -8.00
CA VAL A 12 3.23 4.13 -7.46
C VAL A 12 4.17 4.47 -8.62
N ASP A 13 4.70 5.68 -8.61
CA ASP A 13 5.63 6.17 -9.62
C ASP A 13 7.08 5.91 -9.19
N VAL A 14 7.73 4.94 -9.84
CA VAL A 14 9.12 4.56 -9.61
C VAL A 14 10.03 5.34 -10.54
N LYS A 15 10.98 6.09 -9.97
CA LYS A 15 12.00 6.84 -10.71
C LYS A 15 13.37 6.19 -10.51
N PRO A 16 14.21 6.13 -11.55
CA PRO A 16 15.56 5.63 -11.41
C PRO A 16 16.39 6.54 -10.51
N GLY A 17 17.36 5.97 -9.80
CA GLY A 17 18.35 6.72 -9.05
C GLY A 17 19.19 7.64 -9.96
N PRO A 18 19.74 8.74 -9.42
CA PRO A 18 20.42 9.78 -10.22
C PRO A 18 21.70 9.32 -10.92
N LYS A 19 22.26 8.17 -10.52
CA LYS A 19 23.55 7.65 -11.02
C LYS A 19 23.42 6.39 -11.88
N THR A 20 22.21 5.91 -12.15
CA THR A 20 21.98 4.63 -12.83
C THR A 20 21.07 4.80 -14.05
N PRO A 21 21.46 4.27 -15.23
CA PRO A 21 20.62 4.28 -16.42
C PRO A 21 19.58 3.15 -16.32
N GLY A 22 18.55 3.34 -15.48
CA GLY A 22 17.47 2.37 -15.33
C GLY A 22 16.90 2.30 -13.92
N VAL A 23 15.72 1.70 -13.81
CA VAL A 23 15.05 1.43 -12.54
C VAL A 23 15.64 0.17 -11.93
N SER A 24 16.21 0.29 -10.74
CA SER A 24 16.72 -0.82 -9.95
C SER A 24 15.65 -1.46 -9.06
N ILE A 25 15.94 -2.62 -8.49
CA ILE A 25 15.08 -3.25 -7.46
C ILE A 25 14.96 -2.33 -6.24
N PHE A 26 16.04 -1.65 -5.87
CA PHE A 26 16.01 -0.68 -4.78
C PHE A 26 15.00 0.44 -5.05
N ASP A 27 15.02 1.03 -6.25
CA ASP A 27 14.09 2.11 -6.61
C ASP A 27 12.62 1.65 -6.48
N VAL A 28 12.34 0.40 -6.90
CA VAL A 28 11.01 -0.20 -6.79
C VAL A 28 10.60 -0.37 -5.33
N LEU A 29 11.41 -1.06 -4.52
CA LEU A 29 11.07 -1.34 -3.13
C LEU A 29 10.98 -0.07 -2.30
N HIS A 30 11.85 0.90 -2.55
CA HIS A 30 11.84 2.19 -1.88
C HIS A 30 10.59 3.00 -2.24
N ALA A 31 10.23 3.10 -3.53
CA ALA A 31 9.02 3.80 -3.94
C ALA A 31 7.75 3.14 -3.38
N LEU A 32 7.72 1.80 -3.32
CA LEU A 32 6.63 1.06 -2.68
C LEU A 32 6.54 1.38 -1.18
N TYR A 33 7.67 1.33 -0.46
CA TYR A 33 7.72 1.66 0.96
C TYR A 33 7.19 3.08 1.22
N GLU A 34 7.73 4.08 0.53
CA GLU A 34 7.36 5.50 0.70
C GLU A 34 5.87 5.75 0.39
N GLU A 35 5.35 5.15 -0.68
CA GLU A 35 3.95 5.35 -1.05
C GLU A 35 3.00 4.57 -0.13
N LEU A 36 3.35 3.35 0.29
CA LEU A 36 2.47 2.53 1.12
C LEU A 36 2.48 2.95 2.60
N ASP A 37 3.61 3.46 3.12
CA ASP A 37 3.72 3.95 4.50
C ASP A 37 3.09 5.34 4.69
N ARG A 38 2.71 6.03 3.61
CA ARG A 38 2.13 7.37 3.67
C ARG A 38 0.75 7.36 4.37
N PRO A 39 0.52 8.22 5.37
CA PRO A 39 -0.81 8.46 5.93
C PRO A 39 -1.78 9.00 4.88
N ILE A 40 -3.04 8.61 4.95
CA ILE A 40 -4.09 9.17 4.09
C ILE A 40 -4.67 10.44 4.69
N ALA A 41 -5.19 11.33 3.86
CA ALA A 41 -5.93 12.50 4.33
C ALA A 41 -7.36 12.12 4.74
N ALA A 42 -7.99 12.93 5.59
CA ALA A 42 -9.39 12.70 5.99
C ALA A 42 -10.36 12.62 4.79
N ARG A 43 -10.12 13.40 3.74
CA ARG A 43 -10.90 13.35 2.49
C ARG A 43 -10.77 12.02 1.73
N ASP A 44 -9.65 11.32 1.89
CA ASP A 44 -9.43 10.02 1.24
C ASP A 44 -10.27 8.94 1.94
N PHE A 45 -10.53 9.09 3.24
CA PHE A 45 -11.39 8.21 4.02
C PHE A 45 -12.89 8.56 3.89
N TRP A 46 -13.20 9.86 3.86
CA TRP A 46 -14.55 10.42 3.75
C TRP A 46 -14.85 10.90 2.33
N ASN A 47 -14.72 10.01 1.35
CA ASN A 47 -15.14 10.27 -0.03
C ASN A 47 -16.44 9.51 -0.40
N VAL A 48 -16.91 9.75 -1.62
CA VAL A 48 -18.13 9.14 -2.18
C VAL A 48 -17.94 7.69 -2.64
N GLU A 49 -16.70 7.27 -2.92
CA GLU A 49 -16.36 5.93 -3.39
C GLU A 49 -16.35 4.90 -2.25
N LEU A 50 -15.94 5.31 -1.04
CA LEU A 50 -15.91 4.45 0.14
C LEU A 50 -17.25 4.49 0.88
N ASN A 51 -17.97 3.38 0.86
CA ASN A 51 -19.18 3.24 1.66
C ASN A 51 -18.84 2.86 3.12
N ASN A 52 -19.87 2.70 3.95
CA ASN A 52 -19.69 2.36 5.37
C ASN A 52 -19.02 0.99 5.60
N SER A 53 -19.22 0.03 4.71
CA SER A 53 -18.58 -1.29 4.77
C SER A 53 -17.10 -1.20 4.40
N ASP A 54 -16.75 -0.40 3.40
CA ASP A 54 -15.35 -0.17 2.99
C ASP A 54 -14.58 0.51 4.12
N ARG A 55 -15.15 1.57 4.72
CA ARG A 55 -14.55 2.26 5.86
C ARG A 55 -14.35 1.36 7.07
N LYS A 56 -15.31 0.46 7.35
CA LYS A 56 -15.17 -0.55 8.42
C LYS A 56 -14.02 -1.52 8.11
N SER A 57 -13.92 -1.99 6.88
CA SER A 57 -12.85 -2.90 6.43
C SER A 57 -11.48 -2.24 6.50
N LEU A 58 -11.37 -0.99 6.04
CA LEU A 58 -10.15 -0.19 6.12
C LEU A 58 -9.74 0.09 7.57
N THR A 59 -10.71 0.43 8.43
CA THR A 59 -10.48 0.63 9.87
C THR A 59 -9.98 -0.65 10.54
N ARG A 60 -10.50 -1.82 10.14
CA ARG A 60 -10.04 -3.11 10.63
C ARG A 60 -8.59 -3.38 10.19
N ALA A 61 -8.27 -3.21 8.92
CA ALA A 61 -6.91 -3.39 8.40
C ALA A 61 -5.89 -2.46 9.11
N PHE A 62 -6.24 -1.20 9.30
CA PHE A 62 -5.46 -0.24 10.09
C PHE A 62 -5.17 -0.75 11.50
N LYS A 63 -6.20 -1.19 12.23
CA LYS A 63 -6.03 -1.71 13.60
C LYS A 63 -5.17 -2.98 13.62
N GLU A 64 -5.42 -3.91 12.71
CA GLU A 64 -4.64 -5.16 12.57
C GLU A 64 -3.17 -4.85 12.30
N ARG A 65 -2.85 -3.91 11.41
CA ARG A 65 -1.47 -3.45 11.17
C ARG A 65 -0.85 -2.89 12.44
N CYS A 66 -1.49 -1.93 13.11
CA CYS A 66 -0.93 -1.30 14.31
C CYS A 66 -0.65 -2.33 15.41
N LEU A 67 -1.56 -3.29 15.64
CA LEU A 67 -1.39 -4.30 16.68
C LEU A 67 -0.18 -5.23 16.43
N ARG A 68 0.24 -5.44 15.18
CA ARG A 68 1.44 -6.23 14.86
C ARG A 68 2.74 -5.59 15.35
N HIS A 69 2.74 -4.28 15.63
CA HIS A 69 3.89 -3.59 16.20
C HIS A 69 4.03 -3.80 17.73
N GLY A 70 3.16 -4.62 18.34
CA GLY A 70 3.29 -5.01 19.74
C GLY A 70 3.26 -3.82 20.69
N GLN A 71 4.32 -3.64 21.48
CA GLN A 71 4.44 -2.52 22.42
C GLN A 71 4.40 -1.13 21.75
N TYR A 72 4.71 -1.04 20.45
CA TYR A 72 4.68 0.20 19.66
C TYR A 72 3.33 0.44 18.97
N ALA A 73 2.30 -0.36 19.26
CA ALA A 73 0.99 -0.23 18.61
C ALA A 73 0.38 1.18 18.79
N GLY A 74 0.56 1.81 19.95
CA GLY A 74 0.09 3.17 20.21
C GLY A 74 0.76 4.21 19.31
N GLU A 75 2.06 4.09 19.08
CA GLU A 75 2.81 4.97 18.18
C GLU A 75 2.37 4.79 16.72
N GLU A 76 2.12 3.55 16.29
CA GLU A 76 1.57 3.30 14.95
C GLU A 76 0.14 3.81 14.80
N MET A 77 -0.70 3.70 15.83
CA MET A 77 -2.06 4.25 15.81
C MET A 77 -2.05 5.77 15.68
N ALA A 78 -1.10 6.45 16.32
CA ALA A 78 -0.94 7.90 16.21
C ALA A 78 -0.60 8.38 14.80
N LYS A 79 -0.01 7.52 13.96
CA LYS A 79 0.25 7.80 12.53
C LYS A 79 -1.00 7.72 11.66
N GLY A 80 -2.11 7.18 12.19
CA GLY A 80 -3.38 7.05 11.50
C GLY A 80 -3.39 5.98 10.41
N VAL A 81 -4.46 6.02 9.61
CA VAL A 81 -4.65 5.11 8.46
C VAL A 81 -3.61 5.46 7.39
N LYS A 82 -2.91 4.43 6.90
CA LYS A 82 -1.91 4.53 5.84
C LYS A 82 -2.43 3.90 4.55
N ARG A 83 -1.80 4.22 3.43
CA ARG A 83 -2.19 3.66 2.13
C ARG A 83 -2.10 2.13 2.09
N ILE A 84 -1.15 1.53 2.80
CA ILE A 84 -1.04 0.06 2.93
C ILE A 84 -2.32 -0.58 3.49
N ASP A 85 -3.11 0.13 4.29
CA ASP A 85 -4.31 -0.41 4.92
C ASP A 85 -5.41 -0.74 3.89
N PHE A 86 -5.36 -0.15 2.69
CA PHE A 86 -6.26 -0.48 1.57
C PHE A 86 -6.03 -1.90 1.02
N LEU A 87 -4.82 -2.46 1.22
CA LEU A 87 -4.50 -3.82 0.80
C LEU A 87 -5.18 -4.87 1.69
N GLY A 88 -5.60 -4.49 2.92
CA GLY A 88 -6.22 -5.41 3.86
C GLY A 88 -5.32 -6.60 4.16
N ALA A 89 -5.83 -7.82 3.95
CA ALA A 89 -5.05 -9.05 4.14
C ALA A 89 -4.11 -9.37 2.95
N GLU A 90 -4.29 -8.74 1.79
CA GLU A 90 -3.53 -9.00 0.56
C GLU A 90 -2.34 -8.04 0.42
N PHE A 91 -1.42 -8.07 1.38
CA PHE A 91 -0.30 -7.13 1.45
C PHE A 91 1.08 -7.76 1.20
N VAL A 92 1.18 -9.09 1.08
CA VAL A 92 2.46 -9.76 0.84
C VAL A 92 2.89 -9.55 -0.61
N PHE A 93 3.98 -8.84 -0.83
CA PHE A 93 4.54 -8.62 -2.16
C PHE A 93 5.08 -9.91 -2.78
N VAL A 94 4.60 -10.27 -3.97
CA VAL A 94 5.05 -11.47 -4.70
C VAL A 94 5.70 -11.17 -6.05
N GLY A 95 5.81 -9.89 -6.41
CA GLY A 95 6.47 -9.46 -7.63
C GLY A 95 5.65 -8.47 -8.44
N LEU A 96 6.09 -8.30 -9.69
CA LEU A 96 5.46 -7.43 -10.66
C LEU A 96 5.06 -8.25 -11.87
N SER A 97 3.92 -7.93 -12.46
CA SER A 97 3.48 -8.50 -13.73
C SER A 97 3.11 -7.40 -14.71
N ARG A 98 3.09 -7.72 -16.00
CA ARG A 98 2.68 -6.77 -17.04
C ARG A 98 1.34 -7.18 -17.62
N ARG A 99 0.35 -6.31 -17.52
CA ARG A 99 -1.02 -6.54 -18.02
C ARG A 99 -1.49 -5.33 -18.80
N ASN A 100 -1.92 -5.54 -20.05
CA ASN A 100 -2.43 -4.48 -20.94
C ASN A 100 -1.49 -3.25 -21.02
N GLY A 101 -0.18 -3.49 -21.09
CA GLY A 101 0.83 -2.43 -21.17
C GLY A 101 1.19 -1.76 -19.84
N MET A 102 0.44 -2.00 -18.75
CA MET A 102 0.73 -1.47 -17.42
C MET A 102 1.47 -2.47 -16.54
N TRP A 103 2.25 -1.97 -15.60
CA TRP A 103 2.86 -2.78 -14.54
C TRP A 103 1.89 -2.89 -13.37
N GLU A 104 1.63 -4.14 -12.97
CA GLU A 104 0.77 -4.48 -11.85
C GLU A 104 1.62 -4.99 -10.69
N LEU A 105 1.49 -4.33 -9.54
CA LEU A 105 1.98 -4.82 -8.27
C LEU A 105 1.18 -6.06 -7.88
N ARG A 106 1.86 -7.19 -7.67
CA ARG A 106 1.20 -8.43 -7.28
C ARG A 106 1.35 -8.64 -5.78
N THR A 107 0.23 -8.87 -5.12
CA THR A 107 0.19 -9.26 -3.72
C THR A 107 -0.56 -10.55 -3.52
N MET A 108 -0.32 -11.20 -2.38
CA MET A 108 -1.08 -12.36 -1.92
C MET A 108 -1.57 -12.13 -0.49
N SER A 109 -2.58 -12.90 -0.10
CA SER A 109 -3.01 -12.97 1.28
C SER A 109 -1.91 -13.62 2.13
N GLU A 110 -1.70 -13.10 3.34
CA GLU A 110 -0.80 -13.71 4.32
C GLU A 110 -1.19 -15.15 4.68
N TYR A 111 -2.48 -15.51 4.56
CA TYR A 111 -3.02 -16.82 4.94
C TYR A 111 -3.14 -17.82 3.78
N ALA A 112 -2.44 -17.61 2.66
CA ALA A 112 -2.43 -18.59 1.57
C ALA A 112 -1.60 -19.83 1.98
N HIS A 113 -2.29 -20.82 2.55
CA HIS A 113 -1.86 -22.21 2.65
C HIS A 113 -2.62 -23.05 1.63
#